data_AF-A0A9E5NDQ1-F1
#
_entry.id   AF-A0A9E5NDQ1-F1
#
_cell.length_a   1.000
_cell.length_b   1.000
_cell.length_c   1.000
_cell.angle_alpha   90.00
_cell.angle_beta   90.00
_cell.angle_gamma   90.00
#
_symmetry.space_group_name_H-M   'P 1'
#
loop_
_entity.id
_entity.type
_entity.pdbx_description
1 polymer ?
#
loop_
_entity_poly.entity_id
_entity_poly.type
_entity_poly.pdbx_seq_one_letter_code
_entity_poly.pdbx_strand_id
1 'polypeptide(L)' 'GLNVLWSVLFFGLQNPAAGLVIITILWAAILATLLVFWRVTPWAGVLFVPYITWVTIAGTLNFVLWQMNP' A
#
# COMPACT_ATOMS: atom_id res chain seq x y z
N GLY A 1 2.10 -7.82 -8.69
CA GLY A 1 3.55 -7.82 -8.39
C GLY A 1 3.86 -7.15 -7.06
N LEU A 2 3.65 -5.83 -6.94
CA LEU A 2 4.06 -5.06 -5.76
C LEU A 2 3.45 -5.51 -4.41
N ASN A 3 2.19 -5.95 -4.37
CA ASN A 3 1.59 -6.46 -3.12
C ASN A 3 2.33 -7.67 -2.55
N VAL A 4 2.72 -8.61 -3.41
CA VAL A 4 3.44 -9.82 -3.00
C VAL A 4 4.85 -9.46 -2.57
N LEU A 5 5.51 -8.56 -3.30
CA LEU A 5 6.83 -8.02 -2.92
C LEU A 5 6.80 -7.34 -1.54
N TRP A 6 5.75 -6.57 -1.23
CA TRP A 6 5.59 -5.98 0.10
C TRP A 6 5.53 -7.03 1.20
N SER A 7 4.66 -8.05 1.05
CA SER A 7 4.55 -9.12 2.04
C SER A 7 5.85 -9.92 2.18
N VAL A 8 6.56 -10.18 1.09
CA VAL A 8 7.85 -10.91 1.12
C VAL A 8 8.95 -10.08 1.79
N LEU A 9 9.02 -8.77 1.56
CA LEU A 9 10.04 -7.93 2.19
C LEU A 9 9.74 -7.67 3.67
N PHE A 10 8.46 -7.52 4.02
CA PHE A 10 8.04 -7.26 5.39
C PHE A 10 8.10 -8.51 6.26
N PHE A 11 7.50 -9.63 5.80
CA PHE A 11 7.45 -10.87 6.56
C PHE A 11 8.61 -11.83 6.26
N GLY A 12 9.11 -11.85 5.02
CA GLY A 12 10.19 -12.76 4.61
C GLY A 12 11.58 -12.23 4.94
N LEU A 13 11.88 -10.96 4.63
CA LEU A 13 13.17 -10.34 4.95
C LEU A 13 13.20 -9.59 6.29
N GLN A 14 12.07 -9.53 7.00
CA GLN A 14 11.93 -8.83 8.29
C GLN A 14 12.56 -7.43 8.28
N ASN A 15 12.46 -6.72 7.16
CA ASN A 15 13.01 -5.38 6.99
C ASN A 15 11.87 -4.36 6.87
N PRO A 16 11.43 -3.76 8.00
CA PRO A 16 10.35 -2.79 8.00
C PRO A 16 10.65 -1.57 7.13
N ALA A 17 11.90 -1.11 7.09
CA ALA A 17 12.29 0.05 6.30
C ALA A 17 12.13 -0.19 4.78
N ALA A 18 12.56 -1.35 4.28
CA ALA A 18 12.34 -1.72 2.87
C ALA A 18 10.85 -1.94 2.56
N GLY A 19 10.09 -2.50 3.52
CA GLY A 19 8.63 -2.65 3.43
C GLY A 19 7.91 -1.30 3.35
N LEU A 20 8.35 -0.28 4.09
CA LEU A 20 7.82 1.08 4.05
C LEU A 20 7.97 1.70 2.66
N VAL A 21 9.17 1.67 2.07
CA VAL A 21 9.40 2.26 0.74
C VAL A 21 8.46 1.66 -0.31
N ILE A 22 8.30 0.34 -0.31
CA ILE A 22 7.46 -0.35 -1.29
C ILE A 22 5.97 -0.16 -1.05
N ILE A 23 5.50 -0.10 0.21
CA ILE A 23 4.09 0.19 0.47
C ILE A 23 3.72 1.62 0.12
N THR A 24 4.62 2.58 0.29
CA THR A 24 4.38 3.97 -0.15
C THR A 24 4.28 4.07 -1.67
N ILE A 25 5.16 3.39 -2.41
CA ILE A 25 5.10 3.33 -3.88
C ILE A 25 3.80 2.66 -4.34
N LEU A 26 3.42 1.55 -3.71
CA LEU A 26 2.17 0.85 -3.99
C LEU A 26 0.95 1.76 -3.73
N TRP A 27 0.94 2.47 -2.59
CA TRP A 27 -0.14 3.39 -2.24
C TRP A 27 -0.29 4.51 -3.28
N ALA A 28 0.83 5.13 -3.71
CA ALA A 28 0.81 6.16 -4.75
C ALA A 28 0.29 5.63 -6.10
N ALA A 29 0.68 4.40 -6.49
CA ALA A 29 0.19 3.77 -7.71
C ALA A 29 -1.32 3.49 -7.65
N ILE A 30 -1.84 3.05 -6.49
CA ILE A 30 -3.27 2.82 -6.28
C ILE A 30 -4.05 4.12 -6.33
N LEU A 31 -3.54 5.19 -5.69
CA LEU A 31 -4.16 6.51 -5.72
C LEU A 31 -4.22 7.05 -7.16
N ALA A 32 -3.13 6.95 -7.91
CA ALA A 32 -3.08 7.36 -9.31
C ALA A 32 -4.10 6.58 -10.16
N THR A 33 -4.18 5.26 -9.98
CA THR A 33 -5.17 4.42 -10.66
C THR A 33 -6.59 4.82 -10.28
N LEU A 34 -6.86 5.05 -8.99
CA LEU A 34 -8.15 5.50 -8.50
C LEU A 34 -8.55 6.83 -9.14
N LEU A 35 -7.66 7.83 -9.21
CA LEU A 35 -7.95 9.12 -9.83
C LEU A 35 -8.24 9.02 -11.33
N VAL A 36 -7.51 8.18 -12.06
CA VAL A 36 -7.77 7.95 -13.49
C VAL A 36 -9.12 7.25 -13.69
N PHE A 37 -9.39 6.18 -12.94
CA PHE A 37 -10.65 5.45 -13.05
C PHE A 37 -11.85 6.27 -12.56
N TRP A 38 -11.68 7.14 -11.56
CA TRP A 38 -12.73 8.04 -11.09
C TRP A 38 -13.20 8.99 -12.20
N ARG A 39 -12.28 9.40 -13.08
CA ARG A 39 -12.56 10.31 -14.20
C ARG A 39 -13.22 9.62 -15.39
N VAL A 40 -13.07 8.29 -15.51
CA VAL A 40 -13.60 7.49 -16.63
C VAL A 40 -14.90 6.78 -16.24
N THR A 41 -14.90 6.06 -15.11
CA THR A 41 -16.03 5.28 -14.61
C THR A 41 -16.10 5.32 -13.08
N PRO A 42 -16.98 6.15 -12.48
CA PRO A 42 -17.08 6.33 -11.03
C PRO A 42 -17.28 5.01 -10.26
N TRP A 43 -18.05 4.07 -10.83
CA TRP A 43 -18.27 2.74 -10.26
C TRP A 43 -17.01 1.89 -10.14
N ALA A 44 -16.07 2.02 -11.09
CA ALA A 44 -14.78 1.35 -10.99
C ALA A 44 -13.93 1.98 -9.88
N GLY A 45 -13.99 3.31 -9.73
CA GLY A 45 -13.34 4.02 -8.62
C GLY A 45 -13.79 3.53 -7.23
N VAL A 46 -15.10 3.25 -7.05
CA VAL A 46 -15.65 2.73 -5.78
C VAL A 46 -15.04 1.38 -5.39
N LEU A 47 -14.74 0.49 -6.34
CA LEU A 47 -14.07 -0.79 -6.07
C LEU A 47 -12.63 -0.62 -5.53
N PHE A 48 -11.98 0.51 -5.85
CA PHE A 48 -10.63 0.82 -5.35
C PHE A 48 -10.64 1.51 -3.97
N VAL A 49 -11.77 2.04 -3.51
CA VAL A 49 -11.90 2.66 -2.17
C VAL A 49 -11.59 1.69 -1.02
N PRO A 50 -12.18 0.47 -0.95
CA PRO A 50 -11.83 -0.48 0.10
C PRO A 50 -10.36 -0.91 0.01
N TYR A 51 -9.81 -0.94 -1.21
CA TYR A 51 -8.43 -1.34 -1.46
C TYR A 51 -7.41 -0.31 -0.95
N ILE A 52 -7.61 0.99 -1.26
CA ILE A 52 -6.73 2.04 -0.75
C ILE A 52 -6.85 2.19 0.78
N THR A 53 -8.04 1.94 1.34
CA THR A 53 -8.27 1.93 2.79
C THR A 53 -7.41 0.87 3.46
N TRP A 54 -7.43 -0.35 2.92
CA TRP A 54 -6.60 -1.46 3.43
C TRP A 54 -5.10 -1.16 3.33
N VAL A 55 -4.63 -0.65 2.18
CA VAL A 55 -3.20 -0.33 2.01
C VAL A 55 -2.76 0.81 2.93
N THR A 56 -3.65 1.73 3.27
CA THR A 56 -3.38 2.78 4.27
C THR A 56 -3.18 2.17 5.66
N ILE A 57 -4.04 1.23 6.08
CA ILE A 57 -3.91 0.51 7.37
C ILE A 57 -2.60 -0.31 7.41
N ALA A 58 -2.29 -1.03 6.32
CA ALA A 58 -1.06 -1.81 6.22
C ALA A 58 0.19 -0.91 6.27
N GLY A 59 0.13 0.29 5.67
CA GLY A 59 1.21 1.29 5.72
C GLY A 59 1.43 1.84 7.13
N THR A 60 0.37 2.18 7.87
CA THR A 60 0.49 2.64 9.26
C THR A 60 1.00 1.54 10.18
N LEU A 61 0.57 0.29 10.00
CA LEU A 61 1.11 -0.86 10.75
C LEU A 61 2.62 -1.02 10.51
N ASN A 62 3.05 -0.93 9.26
CA ASN A 62 4.46 -1.02 8.90
C ASN A 62 5.28 0.11 9.53
N PHE A 63 4.76 1.34 9.50
CA PHE A 63 5.38 2.51 10.12
C PHE A 63 5.53 2.37 11.64
N VAL A 64 4.47 1.93 12.33
CA VAL A 64 4.49 1.70 13.78
C VAL A 64 5.49 0.60 14.14
N LEU A 65 5.53 -0.49 13.37
CA LEU A 65 6.48 -1.59 13.61
C LEU A 65 7.93 -1.17 13.38
N TRP A 66 8.20 -0.31 12.38
CA TRP A 66 9.53 0.28 12.19
C TRP A 66 9.90 1.20 13.35
N GLN A 67 8.99 2.07 13.79
CA GLN A 67 9.25 3.00 14.90
C GLN A 67 9.49 2.28 16.23
N MET A 68 8.80 1.15 16.46
CA MET A 68 8.93 0.34 17.67
C MET A 68 10.13 -0.61 17.66
N ASN A 69 10.75 -0.85 16.49
CA ASN A 69 11.87 -1.76 16.34
C ASN A 69 13.01 -1.12 15.52
N PRO A 70 13.75 -0.17 16.13
CA PRO A 70 14.89 0.52 15.50
C PRO A 70 16.09 -0.39 15.23
#